data_AF-A0A454ANZ0-F1
#
_entry.id   AF-A0A454ANZ0-F1
#
_cell.length_a   1.000
_cell.length_b   1.000
_cell.length_c   1.000
_cell.angle_alpha   90.00
_cell.angle_beta   90.00
_cell.angle_gamma   90.00
#
_symmetry.space_group_name_H-M   'P 1'
#
loop_
_entity.id
_entity.type
_entity.pdbx_description
1 polymer ?
#
loop_
_entity_poly.entity_id
_entity_poly.type
_entity_poly.pdbx_seq_one_letter_code
_entity_poly.pdbx_strand_id
1 'polypeptide(L)'
;MNVHDVELVKLPKKVLRQKSVNVPIPLSNEDIELAEKMIYHIDDSQKEGSKFQAGVGVAAVQYGVLKRVFYINVTEDMVDDKKYALRDVFFNPVVIAKSESKIALSQGEGCLSVGRNIKNQSGAVYRHKRIVIEAYSYFEKKVKRYDLKDYPAIVAQHELDHLDGKLFIDRIDPKDPWDSSKGEFI
;
A
#
# COMPACT_ATOMS: atom_id res chain seq x y z
N MET A 1 12.24 11.97 -15.11
CA MET A 1 12.23 10.50 -14.97
C MET A 1 11.34 9.93 -16.06
N ASN A 2 11.67 8.83 -16.76
CA ASN A 2 10.72 8.25 -17.71
C ASN A 2 9.56 7.59 -16.93
N VAL A 3 8.34 8.12 -17.07
CA VAL A 3 7.12 7.67 -16.36
C VAL A 3 6.75 6.23 -16.71
N HIS A 4 7.10 5.76 -17.92
CA HIS A 4 6.73 4.43 -18.41
C HIS A 4 7.77 3.34 -18.10
N ASP A 5 8.96 3.74 -17.63
CA ASP A 5 10.00 2.83 -17.20
C ASP A 5 9.77 2.44 -15.73
N VAL A 6 9.10 1.32 -15.55
CA VAL A 6 8.64 0.81 -14.26
C VAL A 6 9.45 -0.44 -13.92
N GLU A 7 10.37 -0.31 -12.98
CA GLU A 7 11.10 -1.40 -12.37
C GLU A 7 10.94 -1.34 -10.84
N LEU A 8 10.43 -2.42 -10.26
CA LEU A 8 10.33 -2.55 -8.81
C LEU A 8 11.51 -3.32 -8.24
N VAL A 9 12.06 -2.81 -7.14
CA VAL A 9 13.00 -3.56 -6.31
C VAL A 9 12.27 -4.71 -5.60
N LYS A 10 12.99 -5.82 -5.44
CA LYS A 10 12.51 -7.01 -4.75
C LYS A 10 13.45 -7.39 -3.61
N LEU A 11 12.96 -8.14 -2.63
CA LEU A 11 13.83 -8.80 -1.66
C LEU A 11 14.93 -9.60 -2.39
N PRO A 12 16.19 -9.57 -1.91
CA PRO A 12 16.65 -9.05 -0.62
C PRO A 12 17.19 -7.60 -0.63
N LYS A 13 16.81 -6.74 -1.60
CA LYS A 13 17.29 -5.34 -1.65
C LYS A 13 16.97 -4.62 -0.34
N LYS A 14 18.01 -4.10 0.32
CA LYS A 14 17.93 -3.48 1.66
C LYS A 14 17.04 -2.23 1.71
N VAL A 15 16.85 -1.54 0.58
CA VAL A 15 16.02 -0.32 0.51
C VAL A 15 14.58 -0.58 0.99
N LEU A 16 14.04 -1.78 0.75
CA LEU A 16 12.69 -2.20 1.21
C LEU A 16 12.57 -2.29 2.75
N ARG A 17 13.69 -2.23 3.47
CA ARG A 17 13.78 -2.28 4.93
C ARG A 17 14.17 -0.93 5.54
N GLN A 18 14.27 0.12 4.73
CA GLN A 18 14.62 1.47 5.18
C GLN A 18 13.37 2.32 5.34
N LYS A 19 13.41 3.26 6.29
CA LYS A 19 12.33 4.22 6.51
C LYS A 19 12.39 5.32 5.45
N SER A 20 11.26 5.62 4.85
CA SER A 20 11.09 6.73 3.92
C SER A 20 11.07 8.08 4.65
N VAL A 21 11.48 9.14 3.95
CA VAL A 21 11.49 10.53 4.46
C VAL A 21 10.30 11.34 3.96
N ASN A 22 9.88 12.34 4.74
CA ASN A 22 8.83 13.27 4.35
C ASN A 22 9.21 14.03 3.07
N VAL A 23 8.22 14.30 2.24
CA VAL A 23 8.31 15.07 1.00
C VAL A 23 7.91 16.53 1.27
N PRO A 24 8.69 17.53 0.84
CA PRO A 24 8.31 18.93 0.93
C PRO A 24 7.01 19.25 0.17
N ILE A 25 6.24 20.21 0.68
CA ILE A 25 5.08 20.78 0.00
C ILE A 25 5.36 22.29 -0.20
N PRO A 26 5.24 22.85 -1.41
CA PRO A 26 4.72 22.24 -2.64
C PRO A 26 5.62 21.14 -3.23
N LEU A 27 5.00 20.21 -3.97
CA LEU A 27 5.68 19.07 -4.60
C LEU A 27 6.68 19.56 -5.66
N SER A 28 7.85 18.92 -5.73
CA SER A 28 8.81 19.15 -6.82
C SER A 28 8.35 18.47 -8.12
N ASN A 29 9.00 18.78 -9.24
CA ASN A 29 8.74 18.09 -10.50
C ASN A 29 9.04 16.59 -10.39
N GLU A 30 10.10 16.20 -9.69
CA GLU A 30 10.44 14.80 -9.45
C GLU A 30 9.39 14.07 -8.59
N ASP A 31 8.74 14.77 -7.66
CA ASP A 31 7.63 14.22 -6.87
C ASP A 31 6.39 13.97 -7.74
N ILE A 32 6.11 14.89 -8.66
CA ILE A 32 5.00 14.78 -9.62
C ILE A 32 5.25 13.62 -10.59
N GLU A 33 6.45 13.54 -11.18
CA GLU A 33 6.82 12.44 -12.08
C GLU A 33 6.75 11.07 -11.38
N LEU A 34 7.13 11.00 -10.10
CA LEU A 34 7.01 9.79 -9.30
C LEU A 34 5.53 9.40 -9.10
N ALA A 35 4.67 10.35 -8.75
CA ALA A 35 3.24 10.11 -8.61
C ALA A 35 2.62 9.61 -9.93
N GLU A 36 2.94 10.25 -11.05
CA GLU A 36 2.47 9.84 -12.38
C GLU A 36 2.95 8.45 -12.79
N LYS A 37 4.20 8.10 -12.45
CA LYS A 37 4.74 6.75 -12.66
C LYS A 37 3.97 5.70 -11.85
N MET A 38 3.66 6.00 -10.59
CA MET A 38 2.90 5.10 -9.71
C MET A 38 1.47 4.90 -10.21
N ILE A 39 0.82 5.98 -10.65
CA ILE A 39 -0.51 5.94 -11.29
C ILE A 39 -0.46 5.08 -12.55
N TYR A 40 0.47 5.37 -13.47
CA TYR A 40 0.61 4.59 -14.71
C TYR A 40 0.80 3.09 -14.44
N HIS A 41 1.69 2.75 -13.50
CA HIS A 41 1.97 1.36 -13.16
C HIS A 41 0.72 0.63 -12.65
N ILE A 42 0.06 1.17 -11.61
CA ILE A 42 -1.04 0.46 -10.95
C ILE A 42 -2.31 0.47 -11.80
N ASP A 43 -2.66 1.59 -12.44
CA ASP A 43 -3.84 1.67 -13.29
C ASP A 43 -3.71 0.76 -14.51
N ASP A 44 -2.51 0.65 -15.09
CA ASP A 44 -2.29 -0.29 -16.18
C ASP A 44 -2.33 -1.75 -15.71
N SER A 45 -1.77 -2.05 -14.53
CA SER A 45 -1.74 -3.41 -13.96
C SER A 45 -3.12 -4.04 -13.75
N GLN A 46 -4.18 -3.23 -13.64
CA GLN A 46 -5.55 -3.68 -13.44
C GLN A 46 -6.29 -3.98 -14.76
N LYS A 47 -5.68 -3.69 -15.92
CA LYS A 47 -6.28 -3.96 -17.23
C LYS A 47 -5.98 -5.38 -17.68
N GLU A 48 -6.93 -5.95 -18.43
CA GLU A 48 -6.71 -7.22 -19.13
C GLU A 48 -5.52 -7.11 -20.11
N GLY A 49 -4.65 -8.12 -20.09
CA GLY A 49 -3.46 -8.16 -20.96
C GLY A 49 -2.32 -7.22 -20.57
N SER A 50 -2.38 -6.58 -19.39
CA SER A 50 -1.25 -5.77 -18.91
C SER A 50 0.03 -6.60 -18.77
N LYS A 51 1.17 -5.96 -19.05
CA LYS A 51 2.50 -6.53 -18.79
C LYS A 51 2.85 -6.54 -17.30
N PHE A 52 2.14 -5.75 -16.49
CA PHE A 52 2.38 -5.64 -15.06
C PHE A 52 1.56 -6.68 -14.30
N GLN A 53 2.12 -7.16 -13.18
CA GLN A 53 1.35 -7.97 -12.24
C GLN A 53 0.29 -7.08 -11.58
N ALA A 54 -0.96 -7.53 -11.56
CA ALA A 54 -2.07 -6.78 -10.96
C ALA A 54 -1.78 -6.38 -9.51
N GLY A 55 -2.05 -5.11 -9.19
CA GLY A 55 -1.93 -4.55 -7.86
C GLY A 55 -2.97 -3.45 -7.63
N VAL A 56 -3.25 -3.18 -6.35
CA VAL A 56 -4.17 -2.12 -5.90
C VAL A 56 -3.45 -1.00 -5.14
N GLY A 57 -2.16 -1.17 -4.88
CA GLY A 57 -1.32 -0.22 -4.16
C GLY A 57 0.16 -0.38 -4.51
N VAL A 58 0.91 0.71 -4.36
CA VAL A 58 2.37 0.72 -4.45
C VAL A 58 2.95 1.88 -3.65
N ALA A 59 4.08 1.65 -2.99
CA ALA A 59 4.85 2.66 -2.27
C ALA A 59 6.13 3.06 -3.01
N ALA A 60 6.56 4.32 -2.87
CA ALA A 60 7.76 4.86 -3.53
C ALA A 60 9.03 4.02 -3.24
N VAL A 61 9.14 3.45 -2.04
CA VAL A 61 10.29 2.61 -1.65
C VAL A 61 10.42 1.35 -2.52
N GLN A 62 9.33 0.87 -3.10
CA GLN A 62 9.34 -0.27 -4.03
C GLN A 62 9.98 0.09 -5.37
N TYR A 63 10.10 1.37 -5.70
CA TYR A 63 10.91 1.88 -6.82
C TYR A 63 12.34 2.22 -6.39
N GLY A 64 12.72 1.90 -5.15
CA GLY A 64 14.00 2.30 -4.56
C GLY A 64 14.06 3.76 -4.10
N VAL A 65 12.92 4.46 -4.06
CA VAL A 65 12.85 5.88 -3.68
C VAL A 65 12.34 6.02 -2.25
N LEU A 66 13.19 6.50 -1.33
CA LEU A 66 12.87 6.65 0.09
C LEU A 66 12.01 7.88 0.40
N LYS A 67 10.89 8.05 -0.29
CA LYS A 67 9.93 9.12 -0.05
C LYS A 67 8.66 8.56 0.60
N ARG A 68 8.05 9.30 1.52
CA ARG A 68 6.78 8.91 2.19
C ARG A 68 5.60 9.15 1.27
N VAL A 69 5.52 8.34 0.23
CA VAL A 69 4.52 8.43 -0.83
C VAL A 69 4.06 7.03 -1.18
N PHE A 70 2.74 6.83 -1.25
CA PHE A 70 2.15 5.64 -1.85
C PHE A 70 0.96 6.02 -2.73
N TYR A 71 0.62 5.15 -3.66
CA TYR A 71 -0.56 5.24 -4.50
C TYR A 71 -1.49 4.07 -4.18
N ILE A 72 -2.79 4.34 -4.15
CA ILE A 72 -3.82 3.31 -4.05
C ILE A 72 -4.82 3.53 -5.17
N ASN A 73 -5.24 2.43 -5.80
CA ASN A 73 -6.38 2.38 -6.70
C ASN A 73 -7.23 1.14 -6.37
N VAL A 74 -8.21 1.35 -5.49
CA VAL A 74 -9.26 0.39 -5.13
C VAL A 74 -10.57 0.90 -5.73
N THR A 75 -11.10 0.17 -6.71
CA THR A 75 -12.30 0.54 -7.48
C THR A 75 -13.59 0.13 -6.77
N GLU A 76 -14.73 0.65 -7.22
CA GLU A 76 -16.04 0.39 -6.61
C GLU A 76 -16.46 -1.08 -6.62
N ASP A 77 -15.99 -1.88 -7.58
CA ASP A 77 -16.26 -3.31 -7.71
C ASP A 77 -15.42 -4.17 -6.75
N MET A 78 -14.40 -3.59 -6.11
CA MET A 78 -13.55 -4.26 -5.12
C MET A 78 -14.02 -4.06 -3.68
N VAL A 79 -15.13 -3.35 -3.47
CA VAL A 79 -15.64 -2.99 -2.13
C VAL A 79 -17.16 -3.15 -2.03
N ASP A 80 -17.63 -3.59 -0.87
CA ASP A 80 -19.08 -3.72 -0.61
C ASP A 80 -19.79 -2.36 -0.52
N ASP A 81 -19.14 -1.39 0.11
CA ASP A 81 -19.63 -0.02 0.25
C ASP A 81 -18.76 0.93 -0.59
N LYS A 82 -19.31 1.32 -1.73
CA LYS A 82 -18.67 2.15 -2.76
C LYS A 82 -18.06 3.45 -2.24
N LYS A 83 -18.54 3.98 -1.11
CA LYS A 83 -17.95 5.19 -0.51
C LYS A 83 -16.51 4.99 -0.04
N TYR A 84 -16.07 3.74 0.13
CA TYR A 84 -14.70 3.40 0.50
C TYR A 84 -13.81 3.07 -0.72
N ALA A 85 -14.34 3.13 -1.95
CA ALA A 85 -13.48 3.15 -3.13
C ALA A 85 -12.47 4.30 -3.00
N LEU A 86 -11.22 4.04 -3.35
CA LEU A 86 -10.11 4.92 -3.02
C LEU A 86 -9.12 4.96 -4.18
N ARG A 87 -8.95 6.16 -4.75
CA ARG A 87 -7.96 6.40 -5.79
C ARG A 87 -7.24 7.72 -5.55
N ASP A 88 -6.02 7.67 -5.02
CA ASP A 88 -5.19 8.85 -4.78
C ASP A 88 -3.72 8.49 -4.57
N VAL A 89 -2.84 9.46 -4.81
CA VAL A 89 -1.44 9.39 -4.38
C VAL A 89 -1.32 10.20 -3.09
N PHE A 90 -0.86 9.55 -2.03
CA PHE A 90 -0.82 10.08 -0.68
C PHE A 90 0.61 10.50 -0.35
N PHE A 91 0.82 11.80 -0.16
CA PHE A 91 2.08 12.35 0.29
C PHE A 91 2.06 12.57 1.81
N ASN A 92 3.13 12.15 2.48
CA ASN A 92 3.32 12.21 3.93
C ASN A 92 2.13 11.63 4.75
N PRO A 93 1.61 10.44 4.40
CA PRO A 93 0.46 9.89 5.09
C PRO A 93 0.80 9.52 6.54
N VAL A 94 -0.11 9.86 7.45
CA VAL A 94 -0.06 9.51 8.88
C VAL A 94 -1.41 8.95 9.34
N VAL A 95 -1.38 7.91 10.19
CA VAL A 95 -2.59 7.37 10.82
C VAL A 95 -2.92 8.23 12.04
N ILE A 96 -4.09 8.87 12.04
CA ILE A 96 -4.54 9.74 13.14
C ILE A 96 -5.57 9.07 14.05
N ALA A 97 -6.24 8.01 13.57
CA ALA A 97 -7.13 7.18 14.36
C ALA A 97 -7.18 5.75 13.80
N LYS A 98 -7.47 4.77 14.66
CA LYS A 98 -7.63 3.37 14.28
C LYS A 98 -8.57 2.64 15.22
N SER A 99 -9.29 1.64 14.71
CA SER A 99 -10.16 0.78 15.50
C SER A 99 -9.37 -0.27 16.29
N GLU A 100 -9.87 -0.71 17.45
CA GLU A 100 -9.31 -1.87 18.15
C GLU A 100 -9.58 -3.18 17.40
N SER A 101 -10.74 -3.31 16.74
CA SER A 101 -11.07 -4.47 15.92
C SER A 101 -10.07 -4.66 14.79
N LYS A 102 -9.63 -5.91 14.59
CA LYS A 102 -8.72 -6.30 13.52
C LYS A 102 -9.40 -7.26 12.55
N ILE A 103 -8.91 -7.21 11.31
CA ILE A 103 -9.31 -8.07 10.22
C ILE A 103 -8.08 -8.59 9.48
N ALA A 104 -8.22 -9.70 8.77
CA ALA A 104 -7.23 -10.21 7.83
C ALA A 104 -7.93 -10.74 6.57
N LEU A 105 -7.26 -10.69 5.42
CA LEU A 105 -7.76 -11.36 4.23
C LEU A 105 -7.69 -12.88 4.43
N SER A 106 -8.79 -13.56 4.13
CA SER A 106 -8.87 -15.03 4.17
C SER A 106 -7.83 -15.74 3.32
N GLN A 107 -7.39 -15.11 2.23
CA GLN A 107 -6.36 -15.63 1.31
C GLN A 107 -4.93 -15.18 1.67
N GLY A 108 -4.76 -14.38 2.74
CA GLY A 108 -3.51 -13.69 3.05
C GLY A 108 -3.24 -12.49 2.15
N GLU A 109 -2.06 -11.88 2.30
CA GLU A 109 -1.60 -10.76 1.46
C GLU A 109 -0.49 -11.19 0.49
N GLY A 110 -0.33 -10.44 -0.59
CA GLY A 110 0.81 -10.52 -1.50
C GLY A 110 1.49 -9.17 -1.67
N CYS A 111 2.72 -9.15 -2.21
CA CYS A 111 3.44 -7.91 -2.48
C CYS A 111 4.30 -8.05 -3.74
N LEU A 112 4.26 -7.05 -4.62
CA LEU A 112 5.04 -7.02 -5.86
C LEU A 112 6.57 -7.07 -5.62
N SER A 113 7.01 -6.66 -4.42
CA SER A 113 8.41 -6.65 -4.00
C SER A 113 8.86 -7.89 -3.22
N VAL A 114 7.96 -8.87 -2.99
CA VAL A 114 8.30 -10.13 -2.33
C VAL A 114 8.17 -11.28 -3.34
N GLY A 115 9.31 -11.84 -3.73
CA GLY A 115 9.36 -12.92 -4.72
C GLY A 115 8.75 -14.23 -4.20
N ARG A 116 8.20 -15.05 -5.09
CA ARG A 116 7.62 -16.37 -4.76
C ARG A 116 8.61 -17.35 -4.11
N ASN A 117 9.91 -17.10 -4.26
CA ASN A 117 10.98 -17.87 -3.65
C ASN A 117 11.18 -17.58 -2.14
N ILE A 118 10.57 -16.52 -1.61
CA ILE A 118 10.61 -16.22 -0.17
C ILE A 118 9.66 -17.20 0.55
N LYS A 119 10.13 -17.84 1.62
CA LYS A 119 9.33 -18.78 2.42
C LYS A 119 8.43 -18.03 3.40
N ASN A 120 7.43 -18.72 3.96
CA ASN A 120 6.57 -18.23 5.05
C ASN A 120 5.75 -16.98 4.69
N GLN A 121 5.25 -16.93 3.45
CA GLN A 121 4.37 -15.87 2.97
C GLN A 121 2.88 -16.17 3.19
N SER A 122 2.54 -17.43 3.51
CA SER A 122 1.16 -17.85 3.73
C SER A 122 0.77 -17.63 5.19
N GLY A 123 -0.25 -16.82 5.42
CA GLY A 123 -0.76 -16.52 6.75
C GLY A 123 -1.65 -15.28 6.80
N ALA A 124 -2.40 -15.16 7.89
CA ALA A 124 -3.20 -14.02 8.25
C ALA A 124 -2.32 -12.81 8.55
N VAL A 125 -2.58 -11.71 7.83
CA VAL A 125 -1.96 -10.41 8.09
C VAL A 125 -2.98 -9.51 8.77
N TYR A 126 -2.93 -9.47 10.10
CA TYR A 126 -3.90 -8.69 10.86
C TYR A 126 -3.65 -7.19 10.78
N ARG A 127 -4.71 -6.48 10.37
CA ARG A 127 -4.77 -5.04 10.12
C ARG A 127 -5.93 -4.46 10.93
N HIS A 128 -5.84 -3.19 11.30
CA HIS A 128 -6.97 -2.50 11.92
C HIS A 128 -8.12 -2.41 10.92
N LYS A 129 -9.34 -2.78 11.34
CA LYS A 129 -10.55 -2.80 10.49
C LYS A 129 -10.90 -1.44 9.93
N ARG A 130 -10.66 -0.37 10.69
CA ARG A 130 -10.86 1.02 10.28
C ARG A 130 -9.67 1.85 10.70
N ILE A 131 -9.24 2.74 9.81
CA ILE A 131 -8.23 3.75 10.09
C ILE A 131 -8.70 5.09 9.53
N VAL A 132 -8.25 6.17 10.16
CA VAL A 132 -8.30 7.50 9.55
C VAL A 132 -6.88 7.92 9.26
N ILE A 133 -6.59 8.22 8.00
CA ILE A 133 -5.30 8.76 7.57
C ILE A 133 -5.43 10.25 7.23
N GLU A 134 -4.42 11.03 7.58
CA GLU A 134 -4.23 12.41 7.12
C GLU A 134 -3.04 12.43 6.16
N ALA A 135 -3.22 13.02 4.98
CA ALA A 135 -2.20 13.07 3.93
C ALA A 135 -2.45 14.26 3.00
N TYR A 136 -1.40 14.69 2.29
CA TYR A 136 -1.55 15.57 1.14
C TYR A 136 -1.98 14.76 -0.09
N SER A 137 -3.14 15.12 -0.65
CA SER A 137 -3.72 14.51 -1.85
C SER A 137 -3.04 15.02 -3.11
N TYR A 138 -2.64 14.11 -3.99
CA TYR A 138 -2.13 14.49 -5.31
C TYR A 138 -3.22 15.04 -6.22
N PHE A 139 -4.42 14.45 -6.23
CA PHE A 139 -5.49 14.92 -7.11
C PHE A 139 -6.15 16.21 -6.62
N GLU A 140 -6.40 16.32 -5.31
CA GLU A 140 -7.08 17.48 -4.71
C GLU A 140 -6.14 18.63 -4.36
N LYS A 141 -4.82 18.41 -4.41
CA LYS A 141 -3.76 19.40 -4.12
C LYS A 141 -3.90 20.06 -2.73
N LYS A 142 -4.33 19.30 -1.73
CA LYS A 142 -4.50 19.75 -0.34
C LYS A 142 -4.36 18.62 0.66
N VAL A 143 -4.08 18.97 1.91
CA VAL A 143 -4.17 18.02 3.03
C VAL A 143 -5.63 17.71 3.32
N LYS A 144 -5.96 16.42 3.44
CA LYS A 144 -7.29 15.97 3.85
C LYS A 144 -7.21 14.67 4.64
N ARG A 145 -8.32 14.34 5.28
CA ARG A 145 -8.50 13.10 6.02
C ARG A 145 -9.29 12.10 5.17
N TYR A 146 -8.90 10.83 5.27
CA TYR A 146 -9.57 9.72 4.61
C TYR A 146 -9.94 8.71 5.68
N ASP A 147 -11.22 8.40 5.75
CA ASP A 147 -11.78 7.38 6.62
C ASP A 147 -11.89 6.08 5.83
N LEU A 148 -11.05 5.12 6.16
CA LEU A 148 -10.88 3.88 5.42
C LEU A 148 -11.33 2.72 6.29
N LYS A 149 -12.06 1.79 5.69
CA LYS A 149 -12.61 0.62 6.36
C LYS A 149 -12.39 -0.63 5.51
N ASP A 150 -12.30 -1.78 6.16
CA ASP A 150 -12.25 -3.10 5.53
C ASP A 150 -11.10 -3.18 4.50
N TYR A 151 -11.38 -3.56 3.24
CA TYR A 151 -10.34 -3.79 2.24
C TYR A 151 -9.44 -2.55 1.97
N PRO A 152 -9.96 -1.34 1.70
CA PRO A 152 -9.14 -0.12 1.61
C PRO A 152 -8.27 0.18 2.84
N ALA A 153 -8.74 -0.16 4.04
CA ALA A 153 -7.94 0.01 5.26
C ALA A 153 -6.76 -0.97 5.30
N ILE A 154 -6.96 -2.21 4.82
CA ILE A 154 -5.89 -3.21 4.68
C ILE A 154 -4.83 -2.69 3.71
N VAL A 155 -5.24 -2.26 2.50
CA VAL A 155 -4.33 -1.77 1.45
C VAL A 155 -3.54 -0.56 1.96
N ALA A 156 -4.19 0.44 2.56
CA ALA A 156 -3.50 1.62 3.08
C ALA A 156 -2.49 1.29 4.19
N GLN A 157 -2.81 0.35 5.09
CA GLN A 157 -1.87 -0.11 6.10
C GLN A 157 -0.70 -0.90 5.49
N HIS A 158 -0.91 -1.64 4.40
CA HIS A 158 0.17 -2.31 3.67
C HIS A 158 1.16 -1.30 3.10
N GLU A 159 0.66 -0.26 2.43
CA GLU A 159 1.51 0.77 1.86
C GLU A 159 2.19 1.63 2.93
N LEU A 160 1.52 1.90 4.06
CA LEU A 160 2.13 2.57 5.21
C LEU A 160 3.31 1.77 5.79
N ASP A 161 3.20 0.45 5.87
CA ASP A 161 4.30 -0.40 6.35
C ASP A 161 5.54 -0.28 5.48
N HIS A 162 5.36 -0.24 4.15
CA HIS A 162 6.45 -0.01 3.23
C HIS A 162 7.22 1.27 3.57
N LEU A 163 6.51 2.36 3.89
CA LEU A 163 7.15 3.63 4.27
C LEU A 163 7.99 3.54 5.56
N ASP A 164 7.71 2.54 6.40
CA ASP A 164 8.41 2.29 7.66
C ASP A 164 9.42 1.13 7.56
N GLY A 165 9.67 0.59 6.35
CA GLY A 165 10.60 -0.52 6.11
C GLY A 165 10.07 -1.89 6.53
N LYS A 166 8.75 -2.02 6.71
CA LYS A 166 8.06 -3.25 7.09
C LYS A 166 7.40 -3.88 5.86
N LEU A 167 7.27 -5.19 5.88
CA LEU A 167 6.61 -5.99 4.85
C LEU A 167 5.51 -6.84 5.49
N PHE A 168 4.51 -7.23 4.69
CA PHE A 168 3.39 -8.04 5.19
C PHE A 168 3.84 -9.34 5.90
N ILE A 169 4.92 -9.97 5.42
CA ILE A 169 5.50 -11.19 6.02
C ILE A 169 5.97 -10.98 7.47
N ASP A 170 6.27 -9.75 7.88
CA ASP A 170 6.70 -9.46 9.26
C ASP A 170 5.51 -9.48 10.24
N ARG A 171 4.27 -9.50 9.72
CA ARG A 171 3.04 -9.52 10.51
C ARG A 171 2.44 -10.91 10.66
N ILE A 172 2.93 -11.89 9.91
CA ILE A 172 2.48 -13.27 9.99
C ILE A 172 3.08 -13.91 11.25
N ASP A 173 2.25 -14.55 12.06
CA ASP A 173 2.72 -15.31 13.22
C ASP A 173 3.44 -16.58 12.75
N PRO A 174 4.73 -16.77 13.04
CA PRO A 174 5.47 -17.93 12.55
C PRO A 174 5.07 -19.24 13.24
N LYS A 175 4.39 -19.19 14.39
CA LYS A 175 3.96 -20.38 15.13
C LYS A 175 2.56 -20.82 14.73
N ASP A 176 1.67 -19.86 14.51
CA ASP A 176 0.31 -20.11 14.06
C ASP A 176 -0.10 -19.08 12.99
N PRO A 177 0.29 -19.30 11.72
CA PRO A 177 0.10 -18.33 10.64
C PRO A 177 -1.36 -17.96 10.40
N TRP A 178 -2.31 -18.79 10.81
CA TRP A 178 -3.75 -18.59 10.58
C TRP A 178 -4.55 -18.45 11.89
N ASP A 179 -3.89 -18.07 12.97
CA ASP A 179 -4.50 -17.83 14.29
C ASP A 179 -5.72 -16.91 14.18
N SER A 180 -6.92 -17.47 14.27
CA SER A 180 -8.20 -16.77 14.14
C SER A 180 -8.60 -15.99 15.39
N SER A 181 -7.86 -16.11 16.49
CA SER A 181 -8.19 -15.42 17.75
C SER A 181 -7.86 -13.92 17.72
N LYS A 182 -7.05 -13.48 16.75
CA LYS A 182 -6.54 -12.10 16.65
C LYS A 182 -7.46 -11.13 15.89
N GLY A 183 -8.50 -11.62 15.22
CA GLY A 183 -9.44 -10.80 14.45
C GLY A 183 -10.32 -11.62 13.53
N GLU A 184 -11.14 -10.93 12.74
CA GLU A 184 -12.05 -11.57 11.78
C GLU A 184 -11.35 -11.78 10.43
N PHE A 185 -11.68 -12.87 9.73
CA PHE A 185 -11.33 -13.02 8.32
C PHE A 185 -12.39 -12.36 7.44
N ILE A 186 -11.94 -11.65 6.41
CA ILE A 186 -12.79 -11.09 5.35
C ILE A 186 -12.39 -11.60 3.96
#